data_AF-A0A5B7WWR9-F1
#
_entry.id   AF-A0A5B7WWR9-F1
#
_cell.length_a   1.000
_cell.length_b   1.000
_cell.length_c   1.000
_cell.angle_alpha   90.00
_cell.angle_beta   90.00
_cell.angle_gamma   90.00
#
_symmetry.space_group_name_H-M   'P 1'
#
loop_
_entity.id
_entity.type
_entity.pdbx_description
1 polymer ?
#
loop_
_entity_poly.entity_id
_entity_poly.type
_entity_poly.pdbx_seq_one_letter_code
_entity_poly.pdbx_strand_id
1 'polypeptide(L)'
;MSHTPPYYHQSGLPPVRRQRVFEAGAVKKGDLFTVAAYIVFFILGGAMLIALIPGYMHAFPDEDSALFGVNMILYTVFFILAMIQCGPQFFESFATMRYYPWLKWLMLPGGWLLTVMISAFITMFFGGPQTSMNQQALQDMTQSVPFPVMFVTTALFGPFVEEYIFRHLLIGKLSRKVNIWVCALISTVLFASIHFANGGGIGSVVEILPYLMLGLMMSLAYILTGKSLAYAYMLHVANNGMALLVLYTLAPLLPAAGV
;
A
#
# COMPACT_ATOMS: atom_id res chain seq x y z
N MET A 1 -67.81 11.34 28.79
CA MET A 1 -67.07 11.08 27.53
C MET A 1 -65.59 11.19 27.84
N SER A 2 -64.89 10.06 28.00
CA SER A 2 -63.46 10.01 28.31
C SER A 2 -62.66 10.13 27.01
N HIS A 3 -62.06 11.31 26.77
CA HIS A 3 -61.10 11.49 25.70
C HIS A 3 -59.76 10.87 26.11
N THR A 4 -59.44 9.69 25.60
CA THR A 4 -58.07 9.18 25.55
C THR A 4 -57.31 9.91 24.44
N PRO A 5 -56.17 10.56 24.72
CA PRO A 5 -55.37 11.20 23.69
C PRO A 5 -54.77 10.15 22.74
N PRO A 6 -54.57 10.49 21.45
CA PRO A 6 -54.01 9.57 20.48
C PRO A 6 -52.56 9.22 20.84
N TYR A 7 -52.24 7.92 20.79
CA TYR A 7 -50.87 7.42 20.90
C TYR A 7 -50.05 7.92 19.70
N TYR A 8 -49.15 8.86 19.93
CA TYR A 8 -48.13 9.20 18.94
C TYR A 8 -47.13 8.04 18.86
N HIS A 9 -47.15 7.29 17.76
CA HIS A 9 -46.02 6.46 17.39
C HIS A 9 -44.82 7.38 17.17
N GLN A 10 -43.89 7.41 18.14
CA GLN A 10 -42.56 7.93 17.89
C GLN A 10 -41.93 7.02 16.83
N SER A 11 -41.94 7.46 15.58
CA SER A 11 -41.07 6.91 14.54
C SER A 11 -39.64 7.20 14.99
N GLY A 12 -39.06 6.25 15.74
CA GLY A 12 -37.67 6.32 16.15
C GLY A 12 -36.82 6.58 14.91
N LEU A 13 -35.93 7.57 15.00
CA LEU A 13 -34.99 7.88 13.93
C LEU A 13 -34.32 6.57 13.45
N PRO A 14 -34.15 6.37 12.14
CA PRO A 14 -33.51 5.17 11.64
C PRO A 14 -32.14 4.99 12.30
N PRO A 15 -31.76 3.77 12.71
CA PRO A 15 -30.53 3.56 13.45
C PRO A 15 -29.32 4.03 12.63
N VAL A 16 -28.51 4.92 13.22
CA VAL A 16 -27.26 5.37 12.62
C VAL A 16 -26.37 4.15 12.40
N ARG A 17 -26.06 3.82 11.14
CA ARG A 17 -25.15 2.72 10.79
C ARG A 17 -23.74 3.05 11.28
N ARG A 18 -23.38 2.57 12.48
CA ARG A 18 -22.00 2.64 12.97
C ARG A 18 -21.09 1.79 12.09
N GLN A 19 -19.95 2.36 11.72
CA GLN A 19 -18.90 1.65 10.98
C GLN A 19 -18.52 0.36 11.71
N ARG A 20 -18.55 -0.77 11.00
CA ARG A 20 -18.05 -2.04 11.53
C ARG A 20 -16.53 -2.01 11.64
N VAL A 21 -16.00 -2.59 12.71
CA VAL A 21 -14.56 -2.84 12.90
C VAL A 21 -14.25 -4.27 12.45
N PHE A 22 -13.26 -4.43 11.55
CA PHE A 22 -12.79 -5.70 11.02
C PHE A 22 -11.57 -6.15 11.82
N GLU A 23 -11.76 -7.13 12.70
CA GLU A 23 -10.69 -7.61 13.57
C GLU A 23 -9.74 -8.57 12.82
N ALA A 24 -8.44 -8.27 12.88
CA ALA A 24 -7.40 -9.12 12.27
C ALA A 24 -7.18 -10.45 13.03
N GLY A 25 -7.68 -10.55 14.27
CA GLY A 25 -7.48 -11.70 15.14
C GLY A 25 -6.12 -11.69 15.86
N ALA A 26 -5.76 -12.83 16.47
CA ALA A 26 -4.45 -12.99 17.11
C ALA A 26 -3.36 -13.31 16.07
N VAL A 27 -2.10 -13.06 16.44
CA VAL A 27 -0.93 -13.46 15.62
C VAL A 27 -0.86 -14.99 15.56
N LYS A 28 -0.79 -15.53 14.35
CA LYS A 28 -0.66 -16.96 14.04
C LYS A 28 0.81 -17.28 13.77
N LYS A 29 1.21 -18.55 13.93
CA LYS A 29 2.56 -19.01 13.55
C LYS A 29 2.89 -18.72 12.09
N GLY A 30 1.91 -18.86 11.19
CA GLY A 30 2.06 -18.52 9.77
C GLY A 30 2.37 -17.04 9.53
N ASP A 31 1.88 -16.12 10.38
CA ASP A 31 2.24 -14.70 10.26
C ASP A 31 3.72 -14.48 10.60
N LEU A 32 4.19 -15.11 11.67
CA LEU A 32 5.59 -15.01 12.10
C LEU A 32 6.54 -15.59 11.04
N PHE A 33 6.17 -16.71 10.43
CA PHE A 33 6.92 -17.30 9.33
C PHE A 33 6.97 -16.35 8.12
N THR A 34 5.83 -15.81 7.69
CA THR A 34 5.79 -14.87 6.55
C THR A 34 6.61 -13.62 6.84
N VAL A 35 6.55 -13.05 8.05
CA VAL A 35 7.38 -11.88 8.42
C VAL A 35 8.88 -12.23 8.43
N ALA A 36 9.26 -13.37 9.00
CA ALA A 36 10.65 -13.80 9.02
C ALA A 36 11.20 -14.00 7.60
N ALA A 37 10.42 -14.67 6.74
CA ALA A 37 10.76 -14.82 5.33
C ALA A 37 10.86 -13.45 4.63
N TYR A 38 9.94 -12.52 4.90
CA TYR A 38 9.94 -11.19 4.29
C TYR A 38 11.23 -10.45 4.64
N ILE A 39 11.64 -10.47 5.91
CA ILE A 39 12.90 -9.86 6.36
C ILE A 39 14.09 -10.49 5.63
N VAL A 40 14.17 -11.82 5.56
CA VAL A 40 15.29 -12.50 4.89
C VAL A 40 15.38 -12.15 3.41
N PHE A 41 14.26 -12.19 2.68
CA PHE A 41 14.29 -12.03 1.22
C PHE A 41 14.28 -10.56 0.78
N PHE A 42 13.48 -9.69 1.40
CA PHE A 42 13.35 -8.28 0.99
C PHE A 42 14.34 -7.33 1.68
N ILE A 43 14.77 -7.63 2.91
CA ILE A 43 15.60 -6.70 3.71
C ILE A 43 17.05 -7.18 3.81
N LEU A 44 17.29 -8.49 3.98
CA LEU A 44 18.64 -9.04 4.12
C LEU A 44 19.26 -9.49 2.79
N GLY A 45 18.65 -9.13 1.65
CA GLY A 45 19.18 -9.41 0.32
C GLY A 45 19.03 -10.87 -0.14
N GLY A 46 18.25 -11.71 0.55
CA GLY A 46 18.03 -13.11 0.17
C GLY A 46 17.41 -13.27 -1.23
N ALA A 47 16.73 -12.24 -1.75
CA ALA A 47 16.23 -12.19 -3.13
C ALA A 47 17.31 -12.49 -4.18
N MET A 48 18.53 -11.99 -3.95
CA MET A 48 19.63 -12.10 -4.92
C MET A 48 20.09 -13.53 -5.15
N LEU A 49 19.76 -14.46 -4.25
CA LEU A 49 20.05 -15.88 -4.45
C LEU A 49 19.38 -16.45 -5.72
N ILE A 50 18.24 -15.89 -6.14
CA ILE A 50 17.57 -16.29 -7.40
C ILE A 50 18.42 -15.89 -8.61
N ALA A 51 19.02 -14.69 -8.58
CA ALA A 51 19.89 -14.21 -9.66
C ALA A 51 21.17 -15.04 -9.82
N LEU A 52 21.59 -15.77 -8.77
CA LEU A 52 22.75 -16.66 -8.79
C LEU A 52 22.44 -18.05 -9.39
N ILE A 53 21.18 -18.37 -9.68
CA ILE A 53 20.81 -19.65 -10.30
C ILE A 53 21.45 -19.71 -11.70
N PRO A 54 22.22 -20.77 -12.03
CA PRO A 54 22.86 -20.89 -13.33
C PRO A 54 21.85 -20.75 -14.48
N GLY A 55 22.14 -19.83 -15.40
CA GLY A 55 21.29 -19.54 -16.56
C GLY A 55 20.14 -18.55 -16.31
N TYR A 56 19.87 -18.15 -15.06
CA TYR A 56 18.76 -17.23 -14.76
C TYR A 56 18.94 -15.86 -15.44
N MET A 57 20.05 -15.16 -15.18
CA MET A 57 20.29 -13.84 -15.77
C MET A 57 20.35 -13.88 -17.31
N HIS A 58 20.83 -14.99 -17.88
CA HIS A 58 20.91 -15.19 -19.33
C HIS A 58 19.56 -15.52 -19.98
N ALA A 59 18.53 -15.83 -19.20
CA ALA A 59 17.18 -16.11 -19.70
C ALA A 59 16.41 -14.81 -20.03
N PHE A 60 16.94 -13.65 -19.66
CA PHE A 60 16.33 -12.35 -19.88
C PHE A 60 17.14 -11.51 -20.88
N PRO A 61 16.51 -10.55 -21.59
CA PRO A 61 17.21 -9.70 -22.56
C PRO A 61 18.23 -8.75 -21.92
N ASP A 62 17.97 -8.31 -20.70
CA ASP A 62 18.70 -7.28 -19.98
C ASP A 62 18.62 -7.50 -18.46
N GLU A 63 19.51 -6.83 -17.72
CA GLU A 63 19.61 -6.95 -16.26
C GLU A 63 18.35 -6.46 -15.54
N ASP A 64 17.74 -5.35 -15.99
CA ASP A 64 16.54 -4.79 -15.36
C ASP A 64 15.35 -5.75 -15.46
N SER A 65 15.15 -6.37 -16.62
CA SER A 65 14.16 -7.43 -16.82
C SER A 65 14.40 -8.64 -15.90
N ALA A 66 15.65 -9.05 -15.71
CA ALA A 66 16.00 -10.16 -14.83
C ALA A 66 15.74 -9.83 -13.35
N LEU A 67 16.17 -8.66 -12.89
CA LEU A 67 15.94 -8.18 -11.52
C LEU A 67 14.44 -7.98 -11.24
N PHE A 68 13.69 -7.45 -12.21
CA PHE A 68 12.24 -7.40 -12.13
C PHE A 68 11.63 -8.81 -12.03
N GLY A 69 12.16 -9.79 -12.77
CA GLY A 69 11.78 -11.20 -12.66
C GLY A 69 11.95 -11.76 -11.24
N VAL A 70 13.04 -11.41 -10.54
CA VAL A 70 13.27 -11.79 -9.13
C VAL A 70 12.17 -11.20 -8.24
N ASN A 71 11.89 -9.91 -8.40
CA ASN A 71 10.83 -9.22 -7.66
C ASN A 71 9.44 -9.84 -7.94
N MET A 72 9.13 -10.16 -9.19
CA MET A 72 7.87 -10.80 -9.56
C MET A 72 7.69 -12.16 -8.88
N ILE A 73 8.73 -13.00 -8.88
CA ILE A 73 8.71 -14.30 -8.18
C ILE A 73 8.44 -14.09 -6.69
N LEU A 74 9.19 -13.19 -6.04
CA LEU A 74 9.03 -12.93 -4.62
C LEU A 74 7.64 -12.37 -4.29
N TYR A 75 7.20 -11.30 -4.96
CA TYR A 75 5.90 -10.72 -4.68
C TYR A 75 4.75 -11.69 -4.97
N THR A 76 4.87 -12.57 -5.96
CA THR A 76 3.87 -13.63 -6.19
C THR A 76 3.85 -14.63 -5.04
N VAL A 77 5.00 -15.12 -4.60
CA VAL A 77 5.10 -16.04 -3.46
C VAL A 77 4.54 -15.39 -2.20
N PHE A 78 4.96 -14.17 -1.87
CA PHE A 78 4.50 -13.46 -0.68
C PHE A 78 3.04 -13.05 -0.75
N PHE A 79 2.51 -12.73 -1.93
CA PHE A 79 1.08 -12.51 -2.13
C PHE A 79 0.29 -13.76 -1.76
N ILE A 80 0.71 -14.94 -2.23
CA ILE A 80 0.08 -16.22 -1.88
C ILE A 80 0.17 -16.47 -0.38
N LEU A 81 1.34 -16.28 0.23
CA LEU A 81 1.53 -16.43 1.68
C LEU A 81 0.67 -15.44 2.48
N ALA A 82 0.53 -14.19 2.04
CA ALA A 82 -0.35 -13.22 2.68
C ALA A 82 -1.82 -13.61 2.54
N MET A 83 -2.25 -14.05 1.35
CA MET A 83 -3.63 -14.48 1.07
C MET A 83 -4.05 -15.70 1.88
N ILE A 84 -3.16 -16.68 2.09
CA ILE A 84 -3.44 -17.83 2.95
C ILE A 84 -3.66 -17.35 4.40
N GLN A 85 -2.96 -16.31 4.85
CA GLN A 85 -2.96 -15.87 6.24
C GLN A 85 -4.15 -14.96 6.57
N CYS A 86 -4.48 -14.03 5.66
CA CYS A 86 -5.48 -12.97 5.85
C CYS A 86 -6.60 -12.90 4.81
N GLY A 87 -6.67 -13.82 3.84
CA GLY A 87 -7.64 -13.77 2.74
C GLY A 87 -9.10 -13.62 3.17
N PRO A 88 -9.62 -14.42 4.13
CA PRO A 88 -10.99 -14.26 4.61
C PRO A 88 -11.27 -12.86 5.19
N GLN A 89 -10.34 -12.33 5.99
CA GLN A 89 -10.45 -11.00 6.58
C GLN A 89 -10.36 -9.90 5.52
N PHE A 90 -9.50 -10.09 4.52
CA PHE A 90 -9.40 -9.18 3.37
C PHE A 90 -10.74 -9.08 2.64
N PHE A 91 -11.30 -10.21 2.20
CA PHE A 91 -12.57 -10.21 1.46
C PHE A 91 -13.74 -9.72 2.29
N GLU A 92 -13.81 -10.09 3.58
CA GLU A 92 -14.85 -9.60 4.48
C GLU A 92 -14.77 -8.07 4.64
N SER A 93 -13.55 -7.50 4.65
CA SER A 93 -13.35 -6.08 4.87
C SER A 93 -13.86 -5.16 3.75
N PHE A 94 -14.18 -5.69 2.56
CA PHE A 94 -14.91 -4.95 1.52
C PHE A 94 -16.30 -4.51 1.99
N ALA A 95 -16.89 -5.20 2.97
CA ALA A 95 -18.15 -4.78 3.57
C ALA A 95 -18.09 -3.36 4.17
N THR A 96 -16.88 -2.79 4.37
CA THR A 96 -16.73 -1.38 4.75
C THR A 96 -17.43 -0.45 3.77
N MET A 97 -17.43 -0.75 2.47
CA MET A 97 -18.04 0.12 1.45
C MET A 97 -19.55 0.26 1.62
N ARG A 98 -20.21 -0.60 2.40
CA ARG A 98 -21.65 -0.50 2.72
C ARG A 98 -21.96 0.63 3.71
N TYR A 99 -20.94 1.21 4.34
CA TYR A 99 -21.05 2.30 5.30
C TYR A 99 -20.52 3.58 4.66
N TYR A 100 -21.39 4.57 4.45
CA TYR A 100 -21.07 5.83 3.76
C TYR A 100 -20.41 5.62 2.38
N PRO A 101 -21.04 4.84 1.46
CA PRO A 101 -20.44 4.44 0.19
C PRO A 101 -19.94 5.62 -0.64
N TRP A 102 -20.78 6.64 -0.83
CA TRP A 102 -20.42 7.82 -1.64
C TRP A 102 -19.21 8.57 -1.09
N LEU A 103 -19.17 8.78 0.24
CA LEU A 103 -18.03 9.42 0.88
C LEU A 103 -16.76 8.59 0.66
N LYS A 104 -16.82 7.27 0.84
CA LYS A 104 -15.68 6.38 0.67
C LYS A 104 -15.17 6.31 -0.77
N TRP A 105 -16.06 6.27 -1.74
CA TRP A 105 -15.71 6.30 -3.15
C TRP A 105 -15.10 7.65 -3.56
N LEU A 106 -15.57 8.76 -2.99
CA LEU A 106 -15.01 10.09 -3.25
C LEU A 106 -13.67 10.31 -2.53
N MET A 107 -13.48 9.72 -1.35
CA MET A 107 -12.25 9.82 -0.56
C MET A 107 -11.05 9.12 -1.20
N LEU A 108 -11.27 8.10 -2.05
CA LEU A 108 -10.16 7.45 -2.77
C LEU A 108 -9.42 8.44 -3.71
N PRO A 109 -10.07 9.04 -4.73
CA PRO A 109 -9.42 10.04 -5.58
C PRO A 109 -9.15 11.36 -4.84
N GLY A 110 -10.06 11.79 -3.94
CA GLY A 110 -9.90 13.05 -3.21
C GLY A 110 -8.73 13.03 -2.24
N GLY A 111 -8.57 11.93 -1.50
CA GLY A 111 -7.43 11.74 -0.62
C GLY A 111 -6.12 11.60 -1.38
N TRP A 112 -6.12 10.89 -2.51
CA TRP A 112 -4.94 10.76 -3.36
C TRP A 112 -4.52 12.11 -3.95
N LEU A 113 -5.48 12.92 -4.41
CA LEU A 113 -5.20 14.26 -4.89
C LEU A 113 -4.61 15.14 -3.78
N LEU A 114 -5.15 15.03 -2.55
CA LEU A 114 -4.64 15.75 -1.40
C LEU A 114 -3.17 15.38 -1.09
N THR A 115 -2.81 14.09 -1.12
CA THR A 115 -1.42 13.67 -0.88
C THR A 115 -0.48 14.18 -1.97
N VAL A 116 -0.90 14.16 -3.24
CA VAL A 116 -0.15 14.73 -4.36
C VAL A 116 0.04 16.24 -4.18
N MET A 117 -1.02 16.97 -3.83
CA MET A 117 -0.95 18.43 -3.63
C MET A 117 -0.03 18.82 -2.48
N ILE A 118 -0.13 18.14 -1.33
CA ILE A 118 0.74 18.38 -0.17
C ILE A 118 2.19 18.04 -0.53
N SER A 119 2.42 16.91 -1.20
CA SER A 119 3.77 16.51 -1.63
C SER A 119 4.37 17.54 -2.59
N ALA A 120 3.61 17.98 -3.60
CA ALA A 120 4.05 19.00 -4.56
C ALA A 120 4.39 20.34 -3.87
N PHE A 121 3.57 20.77 -2.91
CA PHE A 121 3.82 22.00 -2.15
C PHE A 121 5.14 21.93 -1.35
N ILE A 122 5.35 20.84 -0.61
CA ILE A 122 6.57 20.66 0.18
C ILE A 122 7.78 20.51 -0.74
N THR A 123 7.66 19.74 -1.82
CA THR A 123 8.71 19.59 -2.84
C THR A 123 9.14 20.94 -3.42
N MET A 124 8.19 21.83 -3.71
CA MET A 124 8.49 23.18 -4.19
C MET A 124 9.26 24.01 -3.14
N PHE A 125 8.93 23.85 -1.85
CA PHE A 125 9.65 24.52 -0.75
C PHE A 125 11.10 24.06 -0.62
N PHE A 126 11.39 22.79 -0.95
CA PHE A 126 12.73 22.19 -0.87
C PHE A 126 13.53 22.25 -2.18
N GLY A 127 13.15 23.11 -3.13
CA GLY A 127 13.94 23.37 -4.33
C GLY A 127 13.62 22.48 -5.54
N GLY A 128 12.50 21.75 -5.51
CA GLY A 128 12.00 21.00 -6.66
C GLY A 128 12.02 19.48 -6.49
N PRO A 129 11.46 18.74 -7.48
CA PRO A 129 11.33 17.28 -7.41
C PRO A 129 12.69 16.60 -7.36
N GLN A 130 12.78 15.55 -6.55
CA GLN A 130 13.94 14.66 -6.45
C GLN A 130 13.46 13.22 -6.63
N THR A 131 14.22 12.43 -7.37
CA THR A 131 13.89 11.03 -7.67
C THR A 131 14.66 10.13 -6.73
N SER A 132 13.96 9.29 -5.96
CA SER A 132 14.61 8.26 -5.15
C SER A 132 15.20 7.16 -6.04
N MET A 133 16.21 6.43 -5.57
CA MET A 133 16.74 5.27 -6.33
C MET A 133 15.67 4.23 -6.63
N ASN A 134 14.71 4.02 -5.73
CA ASN A 134 13.59 3.11 -5.97
C ASN A 134 12.68 3.60 -7.11
N GLN A 135 12.38 4.90 -7.15
CA GLN A 135 11.61 5.51 -8.23
C GLN A 135 12.38 5.44 -9.57
N GLN A 136 13.70 5.71 -9.53
CA GLN A 136 14.57 5.63 -10.70
C GLN A 136 14.63 4.20 -11.24
N ALA A 137 14.87 3.20 -10.39
CA ALA A 137 14.90 1.79 -10.79
C ALA A 137 13.56 1.34 -11.41
N LEU A 138 12.42 1.76 -10.84
CA LEU A 138 11.11 1.49 -11.44
C LEU A 138 10.95 2.16 -12.81
N GLN A 139 11.44 3.39 -12.97
CA GLN A 139 11.42 4.11 -14.24
C GLN A 139 12.28 3.41 -15.30
N ASP A 140 13.49 2.98 -14.95
CA ASP A 140 14.39 2.28 -15.88
C ASP A 140 13.77 0.94 -16.32
N MET A 141 13.20 0.17 -15.37
CA MET A 141 12.48 -1.07 -15.66
C MET A 141 11.27 -0.89 -16.60
N THR A 142 10.67 0.30 -16.70
CA THR A 142 9.57 0.53 -17.65
C THR A 142 9.97 0.41 -19.11
N GLN A 143 11.26 0.56 -19.42
CA GLN A 143 11.78 0.45 -20.78
C GLN A 143 11.85 -1.00 -21.25
N SER A 144 12.08 -1.94 -20.33
CA SER A 144 12.26 -3.35 -20.64
C SER A 144 11.04 -4.22 -20.29
N VAL A 145 10.27 -3.83 -19.28
CA VAL A 145 9.16 -4.63 -18.75
C VAL A 145 7.81 -4.16 -19.33
N PRO A 146 7.00 -5.06 -19.94
CA PRO A 146 5.68 -4.69 -20.43
C PRO A 146 4.73 -4.24 -19.32
N PHE A 147 3.92 -3.22 -19.61
CA PHE A 147 2.98 -2.61 -18.67
C PHE A 147 2.10 -3.63 -17.89
N PRO A 148 1.48 -4.65 -18.51
CA PRO A 148 0.63 -5.58 -17.76
C PRO A 148 1.38 -6.34 -16.65
N VAL A 149 2.63 -6.72 -16.91
CA VAL A 149 3.46 -7.48 -15.95
C VAL A 149 3.92 -6.57 -14.81
N MET A 150 4.36 -5.35 -15.16
CA MET A 150 4.69 -4.30 -14.19
C MET A 150 3.50 -3.95 -13.31
N PHE A 151 2.31 -3.78 -13.90
CA PHE A 151 1.10 -3.43 -13.17
C PHE A 151 0.68 -4.51 -12.18
N VAL A 152 0.65 -5.78 -12.59
CA VAL A 152 0.30 -6.88 -11.68
C VAL A 152 1.29 -6.97 -10.52
N THR A 153 2.58 -6.83 -10.79
CA THR A 153 3.61 -6.98 -9.75
C THR A 153 3.64 -5.77 -8.81
N THR A 154 3.76 -4.57 -9.35
CA THR A 154 4.05 -3.33 -8.60
C THR A 154 2.80 -2.59 -8.13
N ALA A 155 1.66 -2.76 -8.82
CA ALA A 155 0.40 -2.11 -8.43
C ALA A 155 -0.60 -3.06 -7.75
N LEU A 156 -0.46 -4.40 -7.87
CA LEU A 156 -1.34 -5.34 -7.19
C LEU A 156 -0.61 -6.17 -6.12
N PHE A 157 0.36 -6.99 -6.50
CA PHE A 157 0.98 -7.95 -5.58
C PHE A 157 1.83 -7.27 -4.50
N GLY A 158 2.72 -6.35 -4.88
CA GLY A 158 3.54 -5.57 -3.95
C GLY A 158 2.69 -4.85 -2.91
N PRO A 159 1.75 -3.99 -3.32
CA PRO A 159 0.83 -3.32 -2.42
C PRO A 159 0.08 -4.27 -1.48
N PHE A 160 -0.36 -5.44 -1.95
CA PHE A 160 -1.05 -6.39 -1.08
C PHE A 160 -0.13 -6.95 0.01
N VAL A 161 1.10 -7.33 -0.34
CA VAL A 161 2.11 -7.82 0.60
C VAL A 161 2.43 -6.74 1.63
N GLU A 162 2.64 -5.50 1.19
CA GLU A 162 2.89 -4.38 2.08
C GLU A 162 1.71 -4.12 3.01
N GLU A 163 0.47 -4.11 2.51
CA GLU A 163 -0.72 -3.94 3.34
C GLU A 163 -0.92 -5.06 4.36
N TYR A 164 -0.59 -6.30 3.98
CA TYR A 164 -0.57 -7.41 4.92
C TYR A 164 0.43 -7.14 6.07
N ILE A 165 1.66 -6.76 5.78
CA ILE A 165 2.68 -6.49 6.81
C ILE A 165 2.31 -5.27 7.66
N PHE A 166 2.07 -4.12 7.04
CA PHE A 166 1.95 -2.84 7.72
C PHE A 166 0.57 -2.59 8.32
N ARG A 167 -0.50 -3.05 7.67
CA ARG A 167 -1.88 -2.74 8.09
C ARG A 167 -2.50 -3.93 8.78
N HIS A 168 -2.44 -5.12 8.21
CA HIS A 168 -3.02 -6.30 8.85
C HIS A 168 -2.22 -6.75 10.08
N LEU A 169 -0.90 -6.91 9.99
CA LEU A 169 -0.09 -7.37 11.12
C LEU A 169 0.27 -6.23 12.08
N LEU A 170 0.98 -5.21 11.60
CA LEU A 170 1.56 -4.17 12.44
C LEU A 170 0.51 -3.24 13.07
N ILE A 171 -0.53 -2.84 12.34
CA ILE A 171 -1.64 -2.09 12.96
C ILE A 171 -2.69 -3.06 13.49
N GLY A 172 -3.27 -3.91 12.63
CA GLY A 172 -4.42 -4.75 12.95
C GLY A 172 -4.21 -5.68 14.14
N LYS A 173 -3.09 -6.43 14.17
CA LYS A 173 -2.82 -7.40 15.24
C LYS A 173 -2.05 -6.80 16.42
N LEU A 174 -1.02 -5.99 16.20
CA LEU A 174 -0.24 -5.42 17.29
C LEU A 174 -1.04 -4.38 18.10
N SER A 175 -2.01 -3.69 17.49
CA SER A 175 -2.87 -2.73 18.21
C SER A 175 -3.77 -3.36 19.28
N ARG A 176 -3.80 -4.70 19.36
CA ARG A 176 -4.41 -5.41 20.49
C ARG A 176 -3.59 -5.32 21.78
N LYS A 177 -2.30 -4.99 21.68
CA LYS A 177 -1.35 -4.89 22.81
C LYS A 177 -0.74 -3.50 22.95
N VAL A 178 -0.69 -2.73 21.86
CA VAL A 178 -0.10 -1.40 21.77
C VAL A 178 -1.18 -0.42 21.30
N ASN A 179 -1.06 0.87 21.64
CA ASN A 179 -1.99 1.88 21.15
C ASN A 179 -1.99 1.92 19.60
N ILE A 180 -3.18 1.93 18.99
CA ILE A 180 -3.34 1.89 17.53
C ILE A 180 -2.65 3.06 16.81
N TRP A 181 -2.60 4.25 17.41
CA TRP A 181 -1.96 5.44 16.84
C TRP A 181 -0.43 5.34 16.91
N VAL A 182 0.11 4.71 17.95
CA VAL A 182 1.54 4.39 18.02
C VAL A 182 1.90 3.37 16.93
N CYS A 183 1.08 2.33 16.75
CA CYS A 183 1.26 1.39 15.63
C CYS A 183 1.18 2.10 14.26
N ALA A 184 0.27 3.07 14.10
CA ALA A 184 0.13 3.84 12.86
C ALA A 184 1.37 4.69 12.55
N LEU A 185 1.94 5.34 13.58
CA LEU A 185 3.18 6.10 13.46
C LEU A 185 4.35 5.19 13.06
N ILE A 186 4.53 4.08 13.78
CA ILE A 186 5.58 3.10 13.48
C ILE A 186 5.40 2.53 12.08
N SER A 187 4.16 2.20 11.71
CA SER A 187 3.82 1.68 10.38
C SER A 187 4.18 2.66 9.27
N THR A 188 3.87 3.94 9.44
CA THR A 188 4.21 5.00 8.48
C THR A 188 5.73 5.13 8.30
N VAL A 189 6.48 5.18 9.40
CA VAL A 189 7.95 5.32 9.35
C VAL A 189 8.61 4.09 8.73
N LEU A 190 8.21 2.88 9.15
CA LEU A 190 8.77 1.65 8.61
C LEU A 190 8.40 1.45 7.13
N PHE A 191 7.17 1.76 6.75
CA PHE A 191 6.73 1.73 5.34
C PHE A 191 7.60 2.63 4.46
N ALA A 192 7.85 3.87 4.90
CA ALA A 192 8.75 4.76 4.16
C ALA A 192 10.18 4.23 4.14
N SER A 193 10.68 3.69 5.26
CA SER A 193 12.06 3.23 5.39
C SER A 193 12.40 2.04 4.49
N ILE A 194 11.47 1.07 4.31
CA ILE A 194 11.75 -0.11 3.47
C ILE A 194 12.02 0.25 2.00
N HIS A 195 11.48 1.38 1.51
CA HIS A 195 11.70 1.86 0.15
C HIS A 195 13.13 2.41 -0.08
N PHE A 196 13.91 2.56 1.00
CA PHE A 196 15.31 2.98 0.95
C PHE A 196 16.27 1.90 1.47
N ALA A 197 15.75 0.75 1.91
CA ALA A 197 16.55 -0.30 2.55
C ALA A 197 17.56 -0.98 1.61
N ASN A 198 17.23 -1.06 0.31
CA ASN A 198 18.05 -1.74 -0.69
C ASN A 198 18.85 -0.76 -1.58
N GLY A 199 19.04 0.49 -1.14
CA GLY A 199 19.79 1.51 -1.87
C GLY A 199 20.69 2.36 -0.96
N GLY A 200 21.30 3.39 -1.52
CA GLY A 200 22.19 4.36 -0.84
C GLY A 200 21.58 5.22 0.29
N GLY A 201 20.42 4.87 0.83
CA GLY A 201 19.75 5.59 1.93
C GLY A 201 18.90 6.78 1.46
N ILE A 202 18.49 7.61 2.43
CA ILE A 202 17.65 8.80 2.21
C ILE A 202 18.57 9.99 1.91
N GLY A 203 18.60 10.45 0.65
CA GLY A 203 19.43 11.58 0.24
C GLY A 203 18.82 12.94 0.61
N SER A 204 17.49 13.03 0.62
CA SER A 204 16.76 14.26 0.91
C SER A 204 15.37 14.01 1.51
N VAL A 205 14.81 15.04 2.15
CA VAL A 205 13.41 15.00 2.64
C VAL A 205 12.42 14.82 1.50
N VAL A 206 12.72 15.37 0.32
CA VAL A 206 11.86 15.29 -0.86
C VAL A 206 11.73 13.85 -1.38
N GLU A 207 12.81 13.06 -1.33
CA GLU A 207 12.78 11.65 -1.76
C GLU A 207 11.87 10.78 -0.88
N ILE A 208 11.93 10.96 0.45
CA ILE A 208 11.18 10.10 1.39
C ILE A 208 9.71 10.54 1.52
N LEU A 209 9.41 11.81 1.25
CA LEU A 209 8.11 12.41 1.47
C LEU A 209 6.94 11.66 0.81
N PRO A 210 7.00 11.24 -0.47
CA PRO A 210 5.91 10.50 -1.10
C PRO A 210 5.58 9.20 -0.34
N TYR A 211 6.60 8.48 0.14
CA TYR A 211 6.43 7.24 0.89
C TYR A 211 5.88 7.48 2.30
N LEU A 212 6.30 8.56 2.98
CA LEU A 212 5.73 8.97 4.27
C LEU A 212 4.26 9.36 4.12
N MET A 213 3.92 10.15 3.09
CA MET A 213 2.54 10.59 2.84
C MET A 213 1.64 9.41 2.49
N LEU A 214 2.08 8.53 1.60
CA LEU A 214 1.35 7.31 1.27
C LEU A 214 1.19 6.41 2.51
N GLY A 215 2.27 6.20 3.26
CA GLY A 215 2.26 5.40 4.49
C GLY A 215 1.27 5.91 5.53
N LEU A 216 1.24 7.24 5.73
CA LEU A 216 0.33 7.93 6.64
C LEU A 216 -1.12 7.80 6.16
N MET A 217 -1.36 8.14 4.90
CA MET A 217 -2.70 8.13 4.30
C MET A 217 -3.32 6.74 4.39
N MET A 218 -2.55 5.72 4.07
CA MET A 218 -2.94 4.31 4.14
C MET A 218 -3.23 3.86 5.58
N SER A 219 -2.42 4.27 6.54
CA SER A 219 -2.65 3.98 7.97
C SER A 219 -3.93 4.66 8.48
N LEU A 220 -4.16 5.92 8.11
CA LEU A 220 -5.39 6.64 8.45
C LEU A 220 -6.61 6.01 7.79
N ALA A 221 -6.53 5.70 6.48
CA ALA A 221 -7.59 5.05 5.73
C ALA A 221 -7.96 3.71 6.37
N TYR A 222 -6.97 2.89 6.73
CA TYR A 222 -7.19 1.62 7.43
C TYR A 222 -7.95 1.84 8.75
N ILE A 223 -7.48 2.73 9.62
CA ILE A 223 -8.07 2.97 10.95
C ILE A 223 -9.49 3.55 10.83
N LEU A 224 -9.66 4.60 10.03
CA LEU A 224 -10.92 5.35 9.91
C LEU A 224 -12.02 4.53 9.21
N THR A 225 -11.65 3.56 8.37
CA THR A 225 -12.62 2.64 7.74
C THR A 225 -12.87 1.37 8.55
N GLY A 226 -12.54 1.41 9.84
CA GLY A 226 -12.79 0.32 10.78
C GLY A 226 -11.83 -0.85 10.59
N LYS A 227 -10.54 -0.59 10.36
CA LYS A 227 -9.51 -1.60 10.07
C LYS A 227 -9.77 -2.38 8.77
N SER A 228 -10.31 -1.71 7.74
CA SER A 228 -10.56 -2.36 6.45
C SER A 228 -9.26 -2.50 5.66
N LEU A 229 -8.78 -3.74 5.55
CA LEU A 229 -7.61 -4.06 4.73
C LEU A 229 -7.87 -3.80 3.24
N ALA A 230 -9.08 -4.11 2.77
CA ALA A 230 -9.49 -3.87 1.39
C ALA A 230 -9.47 -2.38 1.04
N TYR A 231 -9.96 -1.50 1.92
CA TYR A 231 -10.01 -0.07 1.64
C TYR A 231 -8.60 0.54 1.55
N ALA A 232 -7.72 0.18 2.48
CA ALA A 232 -6.32 0.55 2.42
C ALA A 232 -5.72 0.03 1.11
N TYR A 233 -5.80 -1.28 0.85
CA TYR A 233 -5.27 -1.89 -0.38
C TYR A 233 -5.75 -1.17 -1.66
N MET A 234 -7.04 -0.87 -1.80
CA MET A 234 -7.56 -0.15 -2.97
C MET A 234 -6.93 1.22 -3.19
N LEU A 235 -6.65 1.96 -2.11
CA LEU A 235 -5.97 3.26 -2.17
C LEU A 235 -4.52 3.08 -2.64
N HIS A 236 -3.84 2.05 -2.15
CA HIS A 236 -2.48 1.72 -2.57
C HIS A 236 -2.41 1.32 -4.04
N VAL A 237 -3.31 0.43 -4.48
CA VAL A 237 -3.45 0.05 -5.90
C VAL A 237 -3.73 1.28 -6.75
N ALA A 238 -4.61 2.17 -6.32
CA ALA A 238 -4.90 3.41 -7.04
C ALA A 238 -3.66 4.30 -7.16
N ASN A 239 -2.91 4.48 -6.07
CA ASN A 239 -1.68 5.27 -6.08
C ASN A 239 -0.63 4.70 -7.05
N ASN A 240 -0.30 3.42 -6.91
CA ASN A 240 0.74 2.80 -7.72
C ASN A 240 0.29 2.61 -9.17
N GLY A 241 -0.99 2.28 -9.38
CA GLY A 241 -1.58 2.20 -10.71
C GLY A 241 -1.52 3.53 -11.45
N MET A 242 -1.86 4.64 -10.80
CA MET A 242 -1.72 5.97 -11.38
C MET A 242 -0.26 6.34 -11.65
N ALA A 243 0.66 6.03 -10.72
CA ALA A 243 2.09 6.28 -10.92
C ALA A 243 2.62 5.52 -12.16
N LEU A 244 2.27 4.24 -12.31
CA LEU A 244 2.64 3.45 -13.48
C LEU A 244 1.99 3.96 -14.77
N LEU A 245 0.70 4.35 -14.73
CA LEU A 245 0.05 4.94 -15.89
C LEU A 245 0.79 6.20 -16.34
N VAL A 246 1.18 7.08 -15.42
CA VAL A 246 1.97 8.27 -15.73
C VAL A 246 3.33 7.87 -16.32
N LEU A 247 4.05 6.92 -15.73
CA LEU A 247 5.38 6.48 -16.20
C LEU A 247 5.34 5.85 -17.60
N TYR A 248 4.31 5.07 -17.94
CA TYR A 248 4.22 4.40 -19.25
C TYR A 248 3.59 5.26 -20.35
N THR A 249 2.78 6.27 -20.01
CA THR A 249 2.01 7.04 -21.00
C THR A 249 2.43 8.50 -21.11
N LEU A 250 2.62 9.20 -19.99
CA LEU A 250 2.90 10.64 -19.99
C LEU A 250 4.40 10.93 -19.90
N ALA A 251 5.13 10.21 -19.05
CA ALA A 251 6.56 10.45 -18.85
C ALA A 251 7.40 10.35 -20.14
N PRO A 252 7.15 9.39 -21.07
CA PRO A 252 7.89 9.32 -22.34
C PRO A 252 7.61 10.49 -23.28
N LEU A 253 6.54 11.26 -23.05
CA LEU A 253 6.15 12.42 -23.85
C LEU A 253 6.69 13.74 -23.27
N LEU A 254 7.12 13.72 -22.01
CA LEU A 254 7.74 14.90 -21.40
C LEU A 254 9.15 15.06 -21.97
N PRO A 255 9.59 16.30 -22.23
CA PRO A 255 10.99 16.54 -22.54
C PRO A 255 11.82 15.93 -21.41
N ALA A 256 12.84 15.14 -21.76
CA ALA A 256 13.87 14.80 -20.78
C ALA A 256 14.31 16.12 -20.15
N ALA A 257 14.20 16.23 -18.81
CA ALA A 257 14.60 17.44 -18.11
C ALA A 257 16.04 17.74 -18.52
N GLY A 258 16.19 18.77 -19.36
CA GLY A 258 17.46 19.07 -20.02
C GLY A 258 18.53 19.29 -18.96
N VAL A 259 19.66 18.64 -19.17
CA VAL A 259 20.95 19.13 -18.69
C VAL A 259 21.28 20.40 -19.44
#